data_AF-A0A1I2PBW4-F1
#
_entry.id   AF-A0A1I2PBW4-F1
#
_cell.length_a   1.000
_cell.length_b   1.000
_cell.length_c   1.000
_cell.angle_alpha   90.00
_cell.angle_beta   90.00
_cell.angle_gamma   90.00
#
_symmetry.space_group_name_H-M   'P 1'
#
loop_
_entity.id
_entity.type
_entity.pdbx_description
1 polymer ?
#
loop_
_entity_poly.entity_id
_entity_poly.type
_entity_poly.pdbx_seq_one_letter_code
_entity_poly.pdbx_strand_id
1 'polypeptide(L)'
;MAKNYSERPSMRYDANGRLVKGKSSQSGLTRFLLGFLIPYVVINGLILLFVIQAPSIDASEPDTKDYQNAEVSFKVSSLIPVKSVTASIEGQPVELEKSGKTYKCILTENGNLTVTAVAINNMTKSSHIQVNLLDETNPVIDEESVVLGAGYLEFIVSDTQSGVDWDSIYAVDSLGNNLKPTDINRTTGKVTFSMAADSIVVYVKDLAKNEAQASFAVN
;
A
#
# COMPACT_ATOMS: atom_id res chain seq x y z
N MET A 1 27.79 41.78 76.39
CA MET A 1 28.58 41.76 75.14
C MET A 1 29.28 40.39 75.07
N ALA A 2 28.73 39.44 74.31
CA ALA A 2 29.31 38.10 74.15
C ALA A 2 30.18 38.08 72.88
N LYS A 3 31.44 37.62 72.98
CA LYS A 3 32.38 37.52 71.87
C LYS A 3 32.07 36.27 71.03
N ASN A 4 31.78 36.46 69.74
CA ASN A 4 31.67 35.39 68.75
C ASN A 4 33.06 34.77 68.52
N TYR A 5 33.23 33.49 68.85
CA TYR A 5 34.34 32.69 68.37
C TYR A 5 33.97 32.12 66.99
N SER A 6 34.48 32.75 65.93
CA SER A 6 34.49 32.13 64.61
C SER A 6 35.54 31.02 64.60
N GLU A 7 35.11 29.76 64.55
CA GLU A 7 35.99 28.63 64.29
C GLU A 7 36.73 28.86 62.97
N ARG A 8 38.07 29.00 63.04
CA ARG A 8 38.92 29.07 61.85
C ARG A 8 39.22 27.64 61.39
N PRO A 9 39.03 27.28 60.12
CA PRO A 9 39.31 25.94 59.64
C PRO A 9 40.81 25.62 59.79
N SER A 10 41.12 24.44 60.30
CA SER A 10 42.49 23.97 60.50
C SER A 10 43.19 23.77 59.15
N MET A 11 44.17 24.63 58.85
CA MET A 11 45.01 24.49 57.66
C MET A 11 46.05 23.39 57.90
N ARG A 12 46.04 22.35 57.07
CA ARG A 12 47.02 21.26 57.11
C ARG A 12 48.26 21.65 56.29
N TYR A 13 49.45 21.46 56.86
CA TYR A 13 50.74 21.69 56.21
C TYR A 13 51.49 20.37 56.08
N ASP A 14 52.29 20.21 55.01
CA ASP A 14 53.15 19.05 54.83
C ASP A 14 54.44 19.17 55.67
N ALA A 15 55.27 18.12 55.66
CA ALA A 15 56.53 18.07 56.40
C ALA A 15 57.56 19.16 55.99
N ASN A 16 57.32 19.84 54.87
CA ASN A 16 58.16 20.92 54.36
C ASN A 16 57.51 22.30 54.54
N GLY A 17 56.45 22.41 55.35
CA GLY A 17 55.78 23.67 55.68
C GLY A 17 54.94 24.24 54.54
N ARG A 18 54.59 23.45 53.52
CA ARG A 18 53.71 23.89 52.43
C ARG A 18 52.25 23.57 52.75
N LEU A 19 51.37 24.51 52.42
CA LEU A 19 49.92 24.37 52.64
C LEU A 19 49.38 23.21 51.79
N VAL A 20 48.87 22.16 52.44
CA VAL A 20 48.30 21.00 51.75
C VAL A 20 46.95 21.43 51.20
N LYS A 21 46.91 21.76 49.91
CA LYS A 21 45.68 22.08 49.19
C LYS A 21 44.77 20.85 49.26
N GLY A 22 43.65 20.96 49.98
CA GLY A 22 42.67 19.89 50.08
C GLY A 22 42.30 19.40 48.68
N LYS A 23 42.45 18.09 48.44
CA LYS A 23 42.21 17.47 47.13
C LYS A 23 40.79 17.82 46.70
N SER A 24 40.66 18.60 45.61
CA SER A 24 39.35 19.09 45.17
C SER A 24 38.43 17.90 44.86
N SER A 25 37.25 17.92 45.46
CA SER A 25 36.14 16.93 45.36
C SER A 25 35.72 16.53 43.93
N GLN A 26 36.21 17.25 42.91
CA GLN A 26 36.10 16.97 41.48
C GLN A 26 36.38 15.49 41.11
N SER A 27 37.31 14.80 41.80
CA SER A 27 37.61 13.39 41.52
C SER A 27 36.51 12.42 41.97
N GLY A 28 35.71 12.79 42.97
CA GLY A 28 34.60 11.96 43.46
C GLY A 28 33.39 12.05 42.53
N LEU A 29 33.02 13.26 42.13
CA LEU A 29 31.93 13.50 41.19
C LEU A 29 32.23 12.91 39.81
N THR A 30 33.43 13.12 39.26
CA THR A 30 33.80 12.52 37.96
C THR A 30 33.81 10.99 38.00
N ARG A 31 34.29 10.37 39.10
CA ARG A 31 34.21 8.91 39.29
C ARG A 31 32.78 8.40 39.41
N PHE A 32 31.91 9.13 40.10
CA PHE A 32 30.49 8.78 40.20
C PHE A 32 29.77 8.94 38.86
N LEU A 33 30.03 10.04 38.15
CA LEU A 33 29.44 10.32 36.85
C LEU A 33 29.89 9.30 35.79
N LEU A 34 31.20 9.09 35.61
CA LEU A 34 31.72 8.16 34.61
C LEU A 34 31.56 6.68 35.01
N GLY A 35 31.66 6.37 36.31
CA GLY A 35 31.65 4.99 36.79
C GLY A 35 30.26 4.43 37.08
N PHE A 36 29.27 5.29 37.36
CA PHE A 36 27.94 4.85 37.78
C PHE A 36 26.82 5.51 37.00
N LEU A 37 26.75 6.85 36.96
CA LEU A 37 25.63 7.54 36.34
C LEU A 37 25.57 7.36 34.82
N ILE A 38 26.70 7.55 34.12
CA ILE A 38 26.76 7.44 32.66
C ILE A 38 26.45 6.00 32.22
N PRO A 39 27.11 4.94 32.74
CA PRO A 39 26.74 3.56 32.39
C PRO A 39 25.28 3.25 32.69
N TYR A 40 24.74 3.73 33.82
CA TYR A 40 23.33 3.56 34.15
C TYR A 40 22.42 4.21 33.11
N VAL A 41 22.66 5.48 32.76
CA VAL A 41 21.84 6.19 31.76
C VAL A 41 22.00 5.58 30.37
N VAL A 42 23.20 5.16 29.98
CA VAL A 42 23.47 4.55 28.68
C VAL A 42 22.77 3.19 28.57
N ILE A 43 22.93 2.30 29.54
CA ILE A 43 22.32 0.96 29.51
C ILE A 43 20.80 1.08 29.52
N ASN A 44 20.23 1.87 30.43
CA ASN A 44 18.77 2.06 30.49
C ASN A 44 18.24 2.79 29.25
N GLY A 45 19.00 3.75 28.71
CA GLY A 45 18.67 4.44 27.46
C GLY A 45 18.65 3.49 26.27
N LEU A 46 19.61 2.56 26.17
CA LEU A 46 19.63 1.53 25.13
C LEU A 46 18.47 0.56 25.26
N ILE A 47 18.16 0.10 26.48
CA ILE A 47 16.99 -0.75 26.73
C ILE A 47 15.71 -0.01 26.30
N LEU A 48 15.55 1.23 26.74
CA LEU A 48 14.40 2.06 26.38
C LEU A 48 14.28 2.23 24.87
N LEU A 49 15.40 2.50 24.17
CA LEU A 49 15.44 2.59 22.72
C LEU A 49 14.87 1.31 22.09
N PHE A 50 15.37 0.13 22.46
CA PHE A 50 14.89 -1.13 21.90
C PHE A 50 13.43 -1.44 22.25
N VAL A 51 12.94 -0.99 23.40
CA VAL A 51 11.53 -1.17 23.80
C VAL A 51 10.59 -0.30 22.96
N ILE A 52 10.98 0.93 22.62
CA ILE A 52 10.12 1.86 21.87
C ILE A 52 10.32 1.81 20.35
N GLN A 53 11.36 1.13 19.85
CA GLN A 53 11.60 1.05 18.41
C GLN A 53 10.43 0.35 17.69
N ALA A 54 9.85 1.02 16.71
CA ALA A 54 8.80 0.48 15.85
C ALA A 54 9.35 0.30 14.42
N PRO A 55 8.80 -0.65 13.65
CA PRO A 55 9.15 -0.79 12.24
C PRO A 55 8.66 0.43 11.43
N SER A 56 9.36 0.76 10.35
CA SER A 56 8.95 1.74 9.34
C SER A 56 8.47 1.01 8.08
N ILE A 57 7.42 1.55 7.46
CA ILE A 57 6.84 1.03 6.23
C ILE A 57 6.88 2.16 5.20
N ASP A 58 7.64 1.96 4.12
CA ASP A 58 7.71 2.87 3.00
C ASP A 58 6.99 2.21 1.81
N ALA A 59 5.81 2.73 1.46
CA ALA A 59 5.01 2.23 0.36
C ALA A 59 5.34 2.95 -0.95
N SER A 60 5.39 2.21 -2.05
CA SER A 60 5.32 2.79 -3.39
C SER A 60 3.87 3.07 -3.77
N GLU A 61 3.67 4.01 -4.69
CA GLU A 61 2.37 4.23 -5.30
C GLU A 61 1.90 2.95 -6.02
N PRO A 62 0.62 2.56 -5.90
CA PRO A 62 0.06 1.44 -6.63
C PRO A 62 0.18 1.65 -8.14
N ASP A 63 0.51 0.59 -8.88
CA ASP A 63 0.60 0.62 -10.33
C ASP A 63 -0.24 -0.51 -10.93
N THR A 64 -0.79 -0.29 -12.13
CA THR A 64 -1.55 -1.31 -12.88
C THR A 64 -1.10 -1.35 -14.33
N LYS A 65 -1.05 -2.55 -14.90
CA LYS A 65 -0.67 -2.76 -16.32
C LYS A 65 -1.84 -3.20 -17.19
N ASP A 66 -2.85 -3.81 -16.60
CA ASP A 66 -3.92 -4.54 -17.27
C ASP A 66 -5.33 -4.14 -16.78
N TYR A 67 -5.43 -3.11 -15.94
CA TYR A 67 -6.68 -2.61 -15.33
C TYR A 67 -7.44 -3.63 -14.47
N GLN A 68 -6.92 -4.86 -14.34
CA GLN A 68 -7.47 -5.97 -13.55
C GLN A 68 -6.69 -6.20 -12.27
N ASN A 69 -5.38 -5.99 -12.32
CA ASN A 69 -4.49 -6.25 -11.21
C ASN A 69 -3.69 -5.00 -10.87
N ALA A 70 -3.60 -4.69 -9.58
CA ALA A 70 -2.74 -3.63 -9.07
C ALA A 70 -1.55 -4.26 -8.34
N GLU A 71 -0.35 -3.92 -8.77
CA GLU A 71 0.88 -4.30 -8.08
C GLU A 71 1.23 -3.21 -7.07
N VAL A 72 1.32 -3.58 -5.79
CA VAL A 72 1.78 -2.67 -4.75
C VAL A 72 3.05 -3.24 -4.15
N SER A 73 4.11 -2.42 -4.17
CA SER A 73 5.36 -2.75 -3.49
C SER A 73 5.57 -1.87 -2.26
N PHE A 74 6.08 -2.46 -1.18
CA PHE A 74 6.41 -1.71 0.02
C PHE A 74 7.65 -2.29 0.70
N LYS A 75 8.42 -1.41 1.35
CA LYS A 75 9.64 -1.76 2.05
C LYS A 75 9.43 -1.64 3.54
N VAL A 76 9.77 -2.71 4.27
CA VAL A 76 9.71 -2.72 5.73
C VAL A 76 11.14 -2.61 6.28
N SER A 77 11.43 -1.48 6.92
CA SER A 77 12.73 -1.19 7.52
C SER A 77 12.59 -1.14 9.05
N SER A 78 13.45 -1.85 9.77
CA SER A 78 13.42 -1.85 11.24
C SER A 78 14.83 -2.02 11.81
N LEU A 79 15.12 -1.36 12.93
CA LEU A 79 16.36 -1.54 13.69
C LEU A 79 16.38 -2.88 14.43
N ILE A 80 15.21 -3.35 14.88
CA ILE A 80 15.02 -4.64 15.53
C ILE A 80 14.36 -5.64 14.56
N PRO A 81 14.59 -6.95 14.71
CA PRO A 81 13.94 -7.96 13.88
C PRO A 81 12.41 -7.79 13.85
N VAL A 82 11.84 -7.96 12.65
CA VAL A 82 10.39 -7.94 12.44
C VAL A 82 9.86 -9.34 12.70
N LYS A 83 8.82 -9.44 13.54
CA LYS A 83 8.15 -10.69 13.92
C LYS A 83 7.18 -11.15 12.83
N SER A 84 6.36 -10.24 12.31
CA SER A 84 5.38 -10.54 11.25
C SER A 84 5.06 -9.30 10.42
N VAL A 85 4.69 -9.54 9.17
CA VAL A 85 4.15 -8.52 8.25
C VAL A 85 2.90 -9.14 7.62
N THR A 86 1.79 -8.41 7.70
CA THR A 86 0.50 -8.82 7.14
C THR A 86 -0.05 -7.68 6.31
N ALA A 87 -0.83 -8.02 5.27
CA ALA A 87 -1.55 -7.05 4.49
C ALA A 87 -3.00 -7.52 4.32
N SER A 88 -3.92 -6.56 4.32
CA SER A 88 -5.33 -6.82 4.06
C SER A 88 -5.94 -5.68 3.26
N ILE A 89 -6.78 -6.01 2.28
CA ILE A 89 -7.60 -5.05 1.53
C ILE A 89 -9.04 -5.14 2.05
N GLU A 90 -9.62 -4.03 2.49
CA GLU A 90 -10.97 -3.99 3.08
C GLU A 90 -11.21 -5.07 4.17
N GLY A 91 -10.15 -5.44 4.90
CA GLY A 91 -10.17 -6.46 5.94
C GLY A 91 -9.94 -7.90 5.48
N GLN A 92 -9.92 -8.17 4.16
CA GLN A 92 -9.56 -9.48 3.62
C GLN A 92 -8.04 -9.66 3.51
N PRO A 93 -7.48 -10.78 3.97
CA PRO A 93 -6.04 -10.99 3.93
C PRO A 93 -5.55 -11.14 2.48
N VAL A 94 -4.41 -10.51 2.18
CA VAL A 94 -3.76 -10.56 0.86
C VAL A 94 -2.45 -11.32 0.98
N GLU A 95 -2.14 -12.12 -0.03
CA GLU A 95 -0.87 -12.83 -0.11
C GLU A 95 0.30 -11.88 -0.36
N LEU A 96 1.40 -12.09 0.38
CA LEU A 96 2.60 -11.26 0.32
C LEU A 96 3.78 -12.06 -0.21
N GLU A 97 4.36 -11.59 -1.30
CA GLU A 97 5.64 -12.07 -1.80
C GLU A 97 6.78 -11.29 -1.16
N LYS A 98 7.65 -11.99 -0.42
CA LYS A 98 8.78 -11.38 0.28
C LYS A 98 10.07 -11.52 -0.53
N SER A 99 10.69 -10.38 -0.86
CA SER A 99 12.03 -10.29 -1.42
C SER A 99 12.93 -9.47 -0.48
N GLY A 100 13.56 -10.15 0.47
CA GLY A 100 14.43 -9.50 1.47
C GLY A 100 13.66 -8.59 2.43
N LYS A 101 13.83 -7.26 2.26
CA LYS A 101 13.10 -6.22 3.02
C LYS A 101 11.93 -5.61 2.24
N THR A 102 11.76 -6.02 0.98
CA THR A 102 10.69 -5.57 0.10
C THR A 102 9.61 -6.64 0.05
N TYR A 103 8.38 -6.19 0.08
CA TYR A 103 7.19 -7.00 -0.02
C TYR A 103 6.40 -6.53 -1.23
N LYS A 104 5.79 -7.48 -1.92
CA LYS A 104 4.90 -7.23 -3.05
C LYS A 104 3.59 -7.93 -2.82
N CYS A 105 2.50 -7.30 -3.23
CA CYS A 105 1.20 -7.94 -3.33
C CYS A 105 0.55 -7.57 -4.66
N ILE A 106 -0.24 -8.51 -5.17
CA ILE A 106 -1.11 -8.32 -6.32
C ILE A 106 -2.53 -8.22 -5.77
N LEU A 107 -3.22 -7.13 -6.12
CA LEU A 107 -4.59 -6.87 -5.71
C LEU A 107 -5.50 -6.99 -6.92
N THR A 108 -6.64 -7.64 -6.73
CA THR A 108 -7.67 -7.87 -7.76
C THR A 108 -8.90 -6.97 -7.58
N GLU A 109 -8.94 -6.18 -6.51
CA GLU A 109 -10.06 -5.32 -6.17
C GLU A 109 -9.54 -3.94 -5.75
N ASN A 110 -10.33 -2.88 -6.00
CA ASN A 110 -10.04 -1.56 -5.43
C ASN A 110 -10.36 -1.54 -3.93
N GLY A 111 -9.74 -0.59 -3.21
CA GLY A 111 -10.00 -0.40 -1.79
C GLY A 111 -8.80 0.14 -1.02
N ASN A 112 -8.88 0.07 0.29
CA ASN A 112 -7.82 0.51 1.18
C ASN A 112 -6.96 -0.68 1.64
N LEU A 113 -5.76 -0.77 1.08
CA LEU A 113 -4.75 -1.74 1.50
C LEU A 113 -4.14 -1.30 2.82
N THR A 114 -4.33 -2.11 3.86
CA THR A 114 -3.72 -1.93 5.17
C THR A 114 -2.56 -2.89 5.34
N VAL A 115 -1.35 -2.35 5.42
CA VAL A 115 -0.12 -3.10 5.72
C VAL A 115 0.20 -2.94 7.18
N THR A 116 0.40 -4.02 7.90
CA THR A 116 0.76 -4.02 9.32
C THR A 116 2.05 -4.80 9.55
N ALA A 117 3.04 -4.14 10.16
CA ALA A 117 4.31 -4.75 10.56
C ALA A 117 4.42 -4.76 12.09
N VAL A 118 4.78 -5.91 12.65
CA VAL A 118 4.94 -6.13 14.08
C VAL A 118 6.40 -6.50 14.35
N ALA A 119 7.07 -5.76 15.22
CA ALA A 119 8.43 -6.07 15.66
C ALA A 119 8.44 -7.06 16.84
N ILE A 120 9.62 -7.65 17.13
CA ILE A 120 9.76 -8.63 18.23
C ILE A 120 9.45 -8.06 19.63
N ASN A 121 9.55 -6.75 19.80
CA ASN A 121 9.15 -6.04 21.03
C ASN A 121 7.64 -5.75 21.09
N ASN A 122 6.85 -6.31 20.15
CA ASN A 122 5.41 -6.08 19.95
C ASN A 122 5.03 -4.62 19.60
N MET A 123 5.99 -3.78 19.23
CA MET A 123 5.68 -2.50 18.62
C MET A 123 5.15 -2.73 17.20
N THR A 124 4.04 -2.08 16.89
CA THR A 124 3.32 -2.25 15.63
C THR A 124 3.30 -0.94 14.85
N LYS A 125 3.43 -1.04 13.53
CA LYS A 125 3.20 0.07 12.60
C LYS A 125 2.24 -0.39 11.52
N SER A 126 1.25 0.44 11.21
CA SER A 126 0.34 0.23 10.09
C SER A 126 0.45 1.37 9.09
N SER A 127 0.30 1.05 7.81
CA SER A 127 0.22 1.99 6.70
C SER A 127 -1.02 1.69 5.88
N HIS A 128 -1.68 2.73 5.38
CA HIS A 128 -2.89 2.65 4.57
C HIS A 128 -2.55 3.18 3.17
N ILE A 129 -2.85 2.38 2.16
CA ILE A 129 -2.57 2.68 0.76
C ILE A 129 -3.90 2.55 0.03
N GLN A 130 -4.38 3.66 -0.54
CA GLN A 130 -5.60 3.64 -1.33
C GLN A 130 -5.31 3.13 -2.73
N VAL A 131 -6.09 2.17 -3.20
CA VAL A 131 -6.01 1.57 -4.53
C VAL A 131 -7.34 1.82 -5.25
N ASN A 132 -7.28 2.52 -6.37
CA ASN A 132 -8.42 2.94 -7.18
C ASN A 132 -8.10 2.91 -8.68
N LEU A 133 -7.21 2.01 -9.10
CA LEU A 133 -6.73 1.93 -10.48
C LEU A 133 -7.43 0.84 -11.31
N LEU A 134 -8.18 -0.05 -10.66
CA LEU A 134 -8.85 -1.16 -11.35
C LEU A 134 -10.18 -0.69 -11.91
N ASP A 135 -10.51 -1.18 -13.10
CA ASP A 135 -11.78 -0.88 -13.73
C ASP A 135 -12.81 -1.97 -13.37
N GLU A 136 -13.87 -1.54 -12.70
CA GLU A 136 -14.98 -2.40 -12.25
C GLU A 136 -16.27 -2.10 -13.02
N THR A 137 -16.21 -1.25 -14.05
CA THR A 137 -17.38 -0.77 -14.78
C THR A 137 -17.58 -1.59 -16.05
N ASN A 138 -18.81 -2.04 -16.31
CA ASN A 138 -19.11 -2.72 -17.57
C ASN A 138 -19.09 -1.73 -18.75
N PRO A 139 -18.68 -2.17 -19.95
CA PRO A 139 -18.86 -1.39 -21.17
C PRO A 139 -20.36 -1.13 -21.43
N VAL A 140 -20.69 -0.02 -22.07
CA VAL A 140 -22.08 0.40 -22.34
C VAL A 140 -22.42 0.25 -23.81
N ILE A 141 -23.44 -0.55 -24.09
CA ILE A 141 -24.08 -0.65 -25.41
C ILE A 141 -25.17 0.41 -25.47
N ASP A 142 -25.07 1.33 -26.43
CA ASP A 142 -26.06 2.40 -26.62
C ASP A 142 -27.29 1.85 -27.35
N GLU A 143 -28.31 1.49 -26.57
CA GLU A 143 -29.58 0.95 -27.07
C GLU A 143 -30.36 1.95 -27.97
N GLU A 144 -30.12 3.25 -27.84
CA GLU A 144 -30.77 4.27 -28.68
C GLU A 144 -30.13 4.38 -30.06
N SER A 145 -28.86 3.99 -30.18
CA SER A 145 -28.10 3.97 -31.44
C SER A 145 -28.38 2.72 -32.30
N VAL A 146 -29.19 1.79 -31.81
CA VAL A 146 -29.36 0.48 -32.44
C VAL A 146 -30.17 0.59 -33.73
N VAL A 147 -29.58 0.11 -34.82
CA VAL A 147 -30.24 -0.03 -36.11
C VAL A 147 -30.35 -1.52 -36.45
N LEU A 148 -31.56 -2.03 -36.39
CA LEU A 148 -31.88 -3.40 -36.78
C LEU A 148 -32.51 -3.39 -38.18
N GLY A 149 -31.74 -3.81 -39.18
CA GLY A 149 -32.17 -3.87 -40.57
C GLY A 149 -32.47 -5.30 -41.04
N ALA A 150 -32.92 -5.42 -42.30
CA ALA A 150 -33.13 -6.72 -42.93
C ALA A 150 -31.78 -7.43 -43.16
N GLY A 151 -31.38 -8.26 -42.18
CA GLY A 151 -30.17 -9.08 -42.24
C GLY A 151 -28.92 -8.48 -41.58
N TYR A 152 -29.03 -7.35 -40.88
CA TYR A 152 -27.91 -6.76 -40.15
C TYR A 152 -28.33 -6.07 -38.86
N LEU A 153 -27.40 -6.02 -37.91
CA LEU A 153 -27.49 -5.27 -36.66
C LEU A 153 -26.34 -4.27 -36.62
N GLU A 154 -26.62 -3.05 -36.20
CA GLU A 154 -25.63 -2.02 -35.92
C GLU A 154 -25.91 -1.39 -34.56
N PHE A 155 -24.87 -1.16 -33.76
CA PHE A 155 -24.96 -0.46 -32.47
C PHE A 155 -23.65 0.26 -32.16
N ILE A 156 -23.70 1.21 -31.23
CA ILE A 156 -22.52 1.87 -30.67
C ILE A 156 -22.22 1.28 -29.30
N VAL A 157 -20.94 1.00 -29.04
CA VAL A 157 -20.44 0.61 -27.73
C VAL A 157 -19.35 1.58 -27.28
N SER A 158 -19.38 1.90 -25.99
CA SER A 158 -18.41 2.79 -25.37
C SER A 158 -18.02 2.27 -23.99
N ASP A 159 -16.76 2.51 -23.62
CA ASP A 159 -16.29 2.33 -22.26
C ASP A 159 -15.51 3.58 -21.82
N THR A 160 -15.62 3.93 -20.54
CA THR A 160 -15.11 5.19 -20.00
C THR A 160 -13.79 5.05 -19.23
N GLN A 161 -13.36 3.82 -18.89
CA GLN A 161 -12.20 3.59 -18.04
C GLN A 161 -11.11 2.79 -18.78
N SER A 162 -11.27 1.48 -18.95
CA SER A 162 -10.25 0.62 -19.57
C SER A 162 -10.31 0.64 -21.11
N GLY A 163 -11.46 0.98 -21.69
CA GLY A 163 -11.74 0.92 -23.12
C GLY A 163 -12.26 -0.45 -23.55
N VAL A 164 -12.86 -0.51 -24.74
CA VAL A 164 -13.49 -1.73 -25.27
C VAL A 164 -12.45 -2.69 -25.86
N ASP A 165 -12.54 -3.98 -25.53
CA ASP A 165 -11.80 -5.05 -26.20
C ASP A 165 -12.53 -5.47 -27.48
N TRP A 166 -12.21 -4.76 -28.57
CA TRP A 166 -12.81 -4.95 -29.89
C TRP A 166 -12.65 -6.37 -30.46
N ASP A 167 -11.59 -7.08 -30.10
CA ASP A 167 -11.29 -8.40 -30.66
C ASP A 167 -12.09 -9.51 -29.94
N SER A 168 -12.60 -9.20 -28.75
CA SER A 168 -13.44 -10.10 -27.94
C SER A 168 -14.93 -10.05 -28.29
N ILE A 169 -15.37 -9.07 -29.09
CA ILE A 169 -16.78 -8.85 -29.40
C ILE A 169 -17.32 -10.00 -30.25
N TYR A 170 -18.45 -10.58 -29.83
CA TYR A 170 -19.15 -11.61 -30.58
C TYR A 170 -20.65 -11.53 -30.35
N ALA A 171 -21.42 -12.29 -31.14
CA ALA A 171 -22.85 -12.39 -30.97
C ALA A 171 -23.32 -13.83 -31.17
N VAL A 172 -24.47 -14.17 -30.60
CA VAL A 172 -25.12 -15.46 -30.77
C VAL A 172 -26.51 -15.22 -31.36
N ASP A 173 -26.77 -15.80 -32.53
CA ASP A 173 -28.10 -15.72 -33.14
C ASP A 173 -29.10 -16.71 -32.49
N SER A 174 -30.39 -16.58 -32.81
CA SER A 174 -31.42 -17.50 -32.28
C SER A 174 -31.26 -18.96 -32.73
N LEU A 175 -30.43 -19.22 -33.73
CA LEU A 175 -30.09 -20.57 -34.20
C LEU A 175 -28.88 -21.15 -33.44
N GLY A 176 -28.26 -20.38 -32.53
CA GLY A 176 -27.12 -20.77 -31.73
C GLY A 176 -25.77 -20.62 -32.45
N ASN A 177 -25.71 -19.93 -33.59
CA ASN A 177 -24.46 -19.67 -34.29
C ASN A 177 -23.71 -18.52 -33.64
N ASN A 178 -22.41 -18.72 -33.43
CA ASN A 178 -21.52 -17.67 -32.99
C ASN A 178 -21.10 -16.80 -34.19
N LEU A 179 -21.49 -15.53 -34.16
CA LEU A 179 -21.24 -14.53 -35.19
C LEU A 179 -20.12 -13.60 -34.74
N LYS A 180 -19.25 -13.24 -35.68
CA LYS A 180 -18.27 -12.16 -35.50
C LYS A 180 -18.78 -10.88 -36.15
N PRO A 181 -18.35 -9.70 -35.66
CA PRO A 181 -18.62 -8.44 -36.33
C PRO A 181 -18.17 -8.47 -37.79
N THR A 182 -18.98 -7.94 -38.69
CA THR A 182 -18.61 -7.73 -40.09
C THR A 182 -17.82 -6.45 -40.28
N ASP A 183 -18.07 -5.43 -39.47
CA ASP A 183 -17.33 -4.17 -39.47
C ASP A 183 -17.24 -3.58 -38.06
N ILE A 184 -16.11 -2.96 -37.74
CA ILE A 184 -15.84 -2.32 -36.44
C ILE A 184 -15.16 -0.98 -36.68
N ASN A 185 -15.87 0.11 -36.39
CA ASN A 185 -15.30 1.45 -36.37
C ASN A 185 -14.88 1.83 -34.94
N ARG A 186 -13.60 1.64 -34.64
CA ARG A 186 -13.00 1.95 -33.33
C ARG A 186 -13.01 3.45 -32.97
N THR A 187 -13.20 4.34 -33.94
CA THR A 187 -13.23 5.79 -33.69
C THR A 187 -14.60 6.23 -33.19
N THR A 188 -15.67 5.70 -33.76
CA THR A 188 -17.05 6.02 -33.38
C THR A 188 -17.65 5.03 -32.39
N GLY A 189 -16.96 3.92 -32.14
CA GLY A 189 -17.46 2.80 -31.33
C GLY A 189 -18.55 1.96 -32.02
N LYS A 190 -18.71 2.11 -33.33
CA LYS A 190 -19.79 1.45 -34.09
C LYS A 190 -19.39 0.03 -34.46
N VAL A 191 -20.27 -0.92 -34.16
CA VAL A 191 -20.10 -2.35 -34.45
C VAL A 191 -21.26 -2.80 -35.33
N THR A 192 -20.94 -3.55 -36.39
CA THR A 192 -21.93 -4.10 -37.32
C THR A 192 -21.83 -5.61 -37.35
N PHE A 193 -22.97 -6.29 -37.34
CA PHE A 193 -23.11 -7.73 -37.53
C PHE A 193 -24.01 -8.02 -38.73
N SER A 194 -23.67 -9.07 -39.48
CA SER A 194 -24.60 -9.70 -40.42
C SER A 194 -25.33 -10.81 -39.68
N MET A 195 -26.66 -10.80 -39.73
CA MET A 195 -27.50 -11.81 -39.08
C MET A 195 -28.50 -12.40 -40.07
N ALA A 196 -28.71 -13.71 -40.02
CA ALA A 196 -29.72 -14.38 -40.84
C ALA A 196 -31.02 -14.67 -40.08
N ALA A 197 -30.98 -14.58 -38.75
CA ALA A 197 -32.07 -14.95 -37.86
C ALA A 197 -32.76 -13.72 -37.26
N ASP A 198 -33.97 -13.89 -36.73
CA ASP A 198 -34.82 -12.79 -36.27
C ASP A 198 -34.42 -12.22 -34.90
N SER A 199 -33.51 -12.88 -34.17
CA SER A 199 -32.96 -12.33 -32.92
C SER A 199 -31.48 -12.66 -32.75
N ILE A 200 -30.80 -11.80 -32.01
CA ILE A 200 -29.36 -11.85 -31.78
C ILE A 200 -29.04 -11.33 -30.38
N VAL A 201 -28.13 -12.00 -29.69
CA VAL A 201 -27.57 -11.55 -28.40
C VAL A 201 -26.12 -11.18 -28.62
N VAL A 202 -25.76 -9.93 -28.34
CA VAL A 202 -24.39 -9.43 -28.47
C VAL A 202 -23.68 -9.47 -27.13
N TYR A 203 -22.38 -9.76 -27.16
CA TYR A 203 -21.49 -9.81 -26.01
C TYR A 203 -20.30 -8.89 -26.29
N VAL A 204 -20.05 -7.95 -25.38
CA VAL A 204 -18.94 -7.01 -25.47
C VAL A 204 -18.16 -7.02 -24.17
N LYS A 205 -16.83 -7.09 -24.27
CA LYS A 205 -15.93 -6.93 -23.12
C LYS A 205 -15.12 -5.67 -23.23
N ASP A 206 -14.73 -5.15 -22.09
CA ASP A 206 -13.70 -4.13 -21.98
C ASP A 206 -12.30 -4.77 -21.82
N LEU A 207 -11.27 -3.94 -21.70
CA LEU A 207 -9.89 -4.39 -21.48
C LEU A 207 -9.66 -4.91 -20.05
N ALA A 208 -10.55 -4.59 -19.11
CA ALA A 208 -10.59 -5.15 -17.76
C ALA A 208 -11.35 -6.48 -17.65
N LYS A 209 -11.90 -6.99 -18.76
CA LYS A 209 -12.75 -8.18 -18.89
C LYS A 209 -14.13 -8.09 -18.21
N ASN A 210 -14.61 -6.90 -17.89
CA ASN A 210 -16.01 -6.70 -17.58
C ASN A 210 -16.86 -6.92 -18.84
N GLU A 211 -18.02 -7.55 -18.72
CA GLU A 211 -18.83 -7.99 -19.86
C GLU A 211 -20.22 -7.33 -19.81
N ALA A 212 -20.63 -6.79 -20.95
CA ALA A 212 -21.99 -6.37 -21.21
C ALA A 212 -22.64 -7.25 -22.28
N GLN A 213 -23.94 -7.49 -22.11
CA GLN A 213 -24.74 -8.23 -23.06
C GLN A 213 -26.02 -7.47 -23.38
N ALA A 214 -26.44 -7.51 -24.64
CA ALA A 214 -27.72 -6.95 -25.09
C ALA A 214 -28.40 -7.88 -26.09
N SER A 215 -29.73 -7.93 -26.03
CA SER A 215 -30.55 -8.80 -26.88
C SER A 215 -31.42 -7.96 -27.79
N PHE A 216 -31.37 -8.25 -29.09
CA PHE A 216 -32.15 -7.55 -30.10
C PHE A 216 -32.99 -8.55 -30.90
N ALA A 217 -34.22 -8.17 -31.22
CA ALA A 217 -35.12 -8.96 -32.02
C ALA A 217 -35.87 -8.08 -33.02
N VAL A 218 -36.10 -8.62 -34.22
CA VAL A 218 -36.93 -8.00 -35.24
C VAL A 218 -38.38 -8.17 -34.81
N ASN A 219 -39.07 -7.05 -34.58
CA ASN A 219 -40.52 -7.03 -34.30
C ASN A 219 -41.35 -7.12 -35.58
#